data_AF-A0A9D2A4P9-F1
#
_entry.id   AF-A0A9D2A4P9-F1
#
_cell.length_a   1.000
_cell.length_b   1.000
_cell.length_c   1.000
_cell.angle_alpha   90.00
_cell.angle_beta   90.00
_cell.angle_gamma   90.00
#
_symmetry.space_group_name_H-M   'P 1'
#
loop_
_entity.id
_entity.type
_entity.pdbx_description
1 polymer ?
#
loop_
_entity_poly.entity_id
_entity_poly.type
_entity_poly.pdbx_seq_one_letter_code
_entity_poly.pdbx_strand_id
1 'polypeptide(L)'
;GYHFYVTRDGQVHAGRPIGQPGAHCRNHNRHSIGICYEGGLDTQGNPKDTRTEPQKAALRKLLSQLKESFPQALVVGHRDLNPMKECPCFDAAREYSDEIN
;
A
#
# COMPACT_ATOMS: atom_id res chain seq x y z
N GLY A 1 7.83 -6.21 7.41
CA GLY A 1 8.01 -6.82 6.09
C GLY A 1 6.67 -6.95 5.42
N TYR A 2 6.58 -6.50 4.18
CA TYR A 2 5.37 -6.38 3.38
C TYR A 2 5.08 -7.68 2.61
N HIS A 3 3.86 -7.83 2.11
CA HIS A 3 3.49 -8.92 1.19
C HIS A 3 3.84 -8.53 -0.25
N PHE A 4 3.82 -7.24 -0.56
CA PHE A 4 4.21 -6.72 -1.87
C PHE A 4 5.10 -5.48 -1.74
N TYR A 5 6.03 -5.34 -2.67
CA TYR A 5 6.89 -4.17 -2.84
C TYR A 5 6.84 -3.72 -4.31
N VAL A 6 6.63 -2.42 -4.55
CA VAL A 6 6.50 -1.84 -5.90
C VAL A 6 7.65 -0.87 -6.15
N THR A 7 8.56 -1.23 -7.06
CA THR A 7 9.70 -0.42 -7.47
C THR A 7 9.26 0.82 -8.26
N ARG A 8 10.15 1.81 -8.42
CA ARG A 8 9.87 3.06 -9.16
C ARG A 8 9.47 2.86 -10.62
N ASP A 9 9.87 1.77 -11.26
CA ASP A 9 9.47 1.42 -12.64
C ASP A 9 8.17 0.60 -12.71
N GLY A 10 7.52 0.33 -11.57
CA GLY A 10 6.23 -0.35 -11.49
C GLY A 10 6.32 -1.87 -11.40
N GLN A 11 7.51 -2.45 -11.22
CA GLN A 11 7.63 -3.89 -10.96
C GLN A 11 7.09 -4.23 -9.56
N VAL A 12 6.22 -5.24 -9.51
CA VAL A 12 5.66 -5.75 -8.25
C VAL A 12 6.44 -6.99 -7.83
N HIS A 13 7.04 -6.94 -6.65
CA HIS A 13 7.74 -8.06 -6.03
C HIS A 13 6.91 -8.65 -4.91
N ALA A 14 6.78 -9.98 -4.91
CA ALA A 14 6.22 -10.71 -3.79
C ALA A 14 7.21 -10.73 -2.62
N GLY A 15 6.71 -10.43 -1.43
CA GLY A 15 7.43 -10.50 -0.16
C GLY A 15 6.92 -11.68 0.66
N ARG A 16 6.36 -11.39 1.84
CA ARG A 16 5.76 -12.43 2.67
C ARG A 16 4.54 -13.06 1.99
N PRO A 17 4.31 -14.38 2.12
CA PRO A 17 3.08 -15.00 1.64
C PRO A 17 1.84 -14.39 2.31
N ILE A 18 0.75 -14.18 1.56
CA ILE A 18 -0.51 -13.60 2.08
C ILE A 18 -1.07 -14.41 3.27
N GLY A 19 -0.83 -15.73 3.32
CA GLY A 19 -1.26 -16.58 4.43
C GLY A 19 -0.42 -16.45 5.71
N GLN A 20 0.60 -15.60 5.74
CA GLN A 20 1.46 -15.38 6.90
C GLN A 20 1.33 -13.94 7.42
N PRO A 21 1.36 -13.71 8.75
CA PRO A 21 1.32 -12.35 9.29
C PRO A 21 2.46 -11.46 8.77
N GLY A 22 2.10 -10.25 8.38
CA GLY A 22 3.02 -9.19 8.01
C GLY A 22 3.78 -8.60 9.21
N ALA A 23 4.61 -7.59 8.94
CA ALA A 23 5.17 -6.72 9.96
C ALA A 23 5.27 -5.28 9.42
N HIS A 24 4.12 -4.69 9.10
CA HIS A 24 3.99 -3.41 8.39
C HIS A 24 3.08 -2.41 9.12
N CYS A 25 2.11 -2.86 9.92
CA CYS A 25 1.24 -2.00 10.72
C CYS A 25 0.96 -2.64 12.09
N ARG A 26 1.44 -1.99 13.16
CA ARG A 26 1.29 -2.49 14.54
C ARG A 26 -0.19 -2.72 14.84
N ASN A 27 -0.52 -3.85 15.49
CA ASN A 27 -1.88 -4.32 15.81
C ASN A 27 -2.76 -4.74 14.61
N HIS A 28 -2.35 -4.49 13.37
CA HIS A 28 -3.12 -4.88 12.17
C HIS A 28 -2.47 -5.99 11.34
N ASN A 29 -1.21 -6.35 11.64
CA ASN A 29 -0.39 -7.32 10.88
C ASN A 29 -1.01 -8.71 10.62
N ARG A 30 -1.91 -9.21 11.48
CA ARG A 30 -2.51 -10.55 11.32
C ARG A 30 -3.68 -10.59 10.34
N HIS A 31 -4.31 -9.44 10.08
CA HIS A 31 -5.58 -9.35 9.35
C HIS A 31 -5.51 -8.33 8.22
N SER A 32 -4.31 -8.08 7.68
CA SER A 32 -4.13 -7.11 6.60
C SER A 32 -2.97 -7.51 5.68
N ILE A 33 -3.08 -7.09 4.42
CA ILE A 33 -2.05 -7.27 3.39
C ILE A 33 -1.29 -5.96 3.22
N GLY A 34 -0.07 -5.87 3.77
CA GLY A 34 0.79 -4.70 3.55
C GLY A 34 1.43 -4.67 2.16
N ILE A 35 1.28 -3.53 1.48
CA ILE A 35 1.94 -3.18 0.21
C ILE A 35 2.84 -1.96 0.47
N CYS A 36 4.07 -1.99 -0.03
CA CYS A 36 5.00 -0.88 0.02
C CYS A 36 5.34 -0.44 -1.41
N TYR A 37 5.52 0.86 -1.62
CA TYR A 37 6.11 1.40 -2.84
C TYR A 37 7.45 2.07 -2.52
N GLU A 38 8.36 2.08 -3.48
CA GLU A 38 9.65 2.73 -3.38
C GLU A 38 9.52 4.27 -3.41
N GLY A 39 9.98 4.92 -2.35
CA GLY A 39 9.93 6.37 -2.18
C GLY A 39 9.19 6.79 -0.91
N GLY A 40 8.49 7.92 -0.98
CA GLY A 40 7.71 8.48 0.14
C GLY A 40 8.39 9.64 0.85
N LEU A 41 9.58 10.05 0.40
CA LEU A 41 10.32 11.20 0.93
C LEU A 41 10.79 12.11 -0.22
N ASP A 42 10.75 13.42 0.00
CA ASP A 42 11.38 14.39 -0.91
C ASP A 42 12.91 14.43 -0.74
N THR A 43 13.59 15.29 -1.51
CA THR A 43 15.06 15.44 -1.47
C THR A 43 15.60 15.97 -0.14
N GLN A 44 14.74 16.54 0.71
CA GLN A 44 15.09 17.01 2.05
C GLN A 44 14.75 15.97 3.12
N GLY A 45 14.18 14.82 2.74
CA GLY A 45 13.77 13.76 3.65
C GLY A 45 12.38 13.95 4.26
N ASN A 46 11.58 14.92 3.79
CA ASN A 46 10.22 15.13 4.30
C ASN A 46 9.24 14.16 3.64
N PRO A 47 8.24 13.63 4.38
CA PRO A 47 7.19 12.80 3.80
C PRO A 47 6.50 13.47 2.62
N LYS A 48 6.47 12.79 1.47
CA LYS A 48 5.84 13.28 0.24
C LYS A 48 5.41 12.12 -0.65
N ASP A 49 4.26 12.23 -1.31
CA ASP A 49 3.92 11.30 -2.38
C ASP A 49 4.90 11.47 -3.55
N THR A 50 5.76 10.47 -3.72
CA THR A 50 6.76 10.42 -4.80
C THR A 50 6.51 9.28 -5.76
N ARG A 51 5.30 8.70 -5.76
CA ARG A 51 4.95 7.60 -6.65
C ARG A 51 5.07 8.06 -8.10
N THR A 52 5.68 7.21 -8.91
CA THR A 52 5.71 7.38 -10.37
C THR A 52 4.39 6.91 -10.99
N GLU A 53 4.11 7.31 -12.22
CA GLU A 53 2.93 6.81 -12.95
C GLU A 53 2.94 5.27 -13.13
N PRO A 54 4.07 4.61 -13.45
CA PRO A 54 4.16 3.15 -13.43
C PRO A 54 3.79 2.54 -12.08
N GLN A 55 4.23 3.13 -10.96
CA GLN A 55 3.86 2.66 -9.62
C GLN A 55 2.35 2.78 -9.37
N LYS A 56 1.73 3.91 -9.75
CA LYS A 56 0.29 4.10 -9.58
C LYS A 56 -0.51 3.07 -10.39
N ALA A 57 -0.11 2.82 -11.64
CA ALA A 57 -0.74 1.81 -12.49
C ALA A 57 -0.59 0.40 -11.92
N ALA A 58 0.61 0.04 -11.45
CA ALA A 58 0.89 -1.25 -10.82
C ALA A 58 0.10 -1.45 -9.52
N LEU A 59 0.01 -0.41 -8.69
CA LEU A 59 -0.78 -0.43 -7.46
C LEU A 59 -2.26 -0.66 -7.74
N ARG A 60 -2.86 0.08 -8.68
CA ARG A 60 -4.27 -0.12 -9.07
C ARG A 60 -4.53 -1.55 -9.56
N LYS A 61 -3.69 -2.05 -10.45
CA LYS A 61 -3.81 -3.44 -10.93
C LYS A 61 -3.72 -4.45 -9.78
N LEU A 62 -2.76 -4.28 -8.87
CA LEU A 62 -2.59 -5.18 -7.73
C LEU A 62 -3.77 -5.11 -6.76
N LEU A 63 -4.27 -3.90 -6.47
CA LEU A 63 -5.42 -3.68 -5.59
C LEU A 63 -6.68 -4.33 -6.16
N SER A 64 -6.97 -4.14 -7.45
CA SER A 64 -8.07 -4.82 -8.16
C SER A 64 -7.98 -6.35 -8.04
N GLN A 65 -6.81 -6.94 -8.30
CA GLN A 65 -6.60 -8.39 -8.17
C GLN A 65 -6.80 -8.90 -6.72
N LEU A 66 -6.33 -8.14 -5.73
CA LEU A 66 -6.53 -8.49 -4.33
C LEU A 66 -8.00 -8.37 -3.92
N LYS A 67 -8.72 -7.38 -4.44
CA LYS A 67 -10.16 -7.19 -4.20
C LYS A 67 -11.00 -8.32 -4.77
N GLU A 68 -10.64 -8.88 -5.93
CA GLU A 68 -11.31 -10.09 -6.45
C GLU A 68 -11.23 -11.26 -5.45
N SER A 69 -10.09 -11.43 -4.79
CA SER A 69 -9.88 -12.49 -3.79
C SER A 69 -10.43 -12.14 -2.40
N PHE A 70 -10.47 -10.86 -2.06
CA PHE A 70 -10.86 -10.33 -0.75
C PHE A 70 -11.85 -9.17 -0.91
N PRO A 71 -13.09 -9.43 -1.37
CA PRO A 71 -14.02 -8.38 -1.78
C PRO A 71 -14.38 -7.40 -0.65
N GLN A 72 -14.42 -7.91 0.59
CA GLN A 72 -14.72 -7.11 1.79
C GLN A 72 -13.51 -6.36 2.36
N ALA A 73 -12.30 -6.55 1.82
CA ALA A 73 -11.12 -5.87 2.32
C ALA A 73 -11.21 -4.36 2.08
N LEU A 74 -10.88 -3.55 3.08
CA LEU A 74 -10.78 -2.10 2.91
C LEU A 74 -9.39 -1.74 2.35
N VAL A 75 -9.34 -0.76 1.45
CA VAL A 75 -8.08 -0.16 0.99
C VAL A 75 -7.85 1.11 1.79
N VAL A 76 -6.79 1.11 2.61
CA VAL A 76 -6.47 2.20 3.53
C VAL A 76 -4.98 2.47 3.56
N GLY A 77 -4.60 3.70 3.90
CA GLY A 77 -3.24 4.07 4.22
C GLY A 77 -2.85 3.69 5.66
N HIS A 78 -1.55 3.61 5.95
CA HIS A 78 -1.08 3.37 7.32
C HIS A 78 -1.53 4.50 8.26
N ARG A 79 -1.57 5.75 7.77
CA ARG A 79 -2.06 6.92 8.50
C ARG A 79 -3.52 6.81 8.95
N ASP A 80 -4.34 6.06 8.22
CA ASP A 80 -5.75 5.87 8.56
C ASP A 80 -5.92 4.91 9.75
N LEU A 81 -4.95 4.00 9.95
CA LEU A 81 -4.89 3.05 11.07
C LEU A 81 -4.07 3.59 12.24
N ASN A 82 -3.16 4.52 11.98
CA ASN A 82 -2.33 5.19 12.97
C ASN A 82 -2.11 6.65 12.56
N PRO A 83 -2.93 7.60 13.07
CA PRO A 83 -2.86 9.01 12.71
C PRO A 83 -1.53 9.71 13.00
N MET A 84 -0.65 9.09 13.80
CA MET A 84 0.70 9.60 14.08
C MET A 84 1.71 9.27 12.97
N LYS A 85 1.27 8.69 11.85
CA LYS A 85 2.10 8.32 10.70
C LYS A 85 1.65 9.10 9.47
N GLU A 86 2.62 9.52 8.66
CA GLU A 86 2.35 10.16 7.36
C GLU A 86 2.21 9.13 6.22
N CYS A 87 2.75 7.93 6.37
CA CYS A 87 2.69 6.86 5.37
C CYS A 87 1.22 6.55 4.98
N PRO A 88 0.86 6.49 3.68
CA PRO A 88 1.73 6.37 2.52
C PRO A 88 2.10 7.71 1.84
N CYS A 89 1.97 8.83 2.54
CA CYS A 89 2.24 10.20 2.09
C CYS A 89 1.19 10.76 1.11
N PHE A 90 0.04 10.09 1.00
CA PHE A 90 -1.18 10.52 0.29
C PHE A 90 -2.42 9.91 0.95
N ASP A 91 -3.61 10.36 0.54
CA ASP A 91 -4.90 9.84 1.02
C ASP A 91 -5.33 8.61 0.19
N ALA A 92 -4.91 7.42 0.63
CA ALA A 92 -5.16 6.18 -0.07
C ALA A 92 -6.64 5.75 -0.04
N ALA A 93 -7.32 5.97 1.09
CA ALA A 93 -8.74 5.64 1.21
C ALA A 93 -9.59 6.45 0.24
N ARG A 94 -9.26 7.74 0.05
CA ARG A 94 -9.90 8.60 -0.94
C ARG A 94 -9.49 8.26 -2.37
N GLU A 95 -8.21 8.04 -2.65
CA GLU A 95 -7.72 7.81 -4.01
C GLU A 95 -8.25 6.50 -4.62
N TYR A 96 -8.40 5.47 -3.78
CA TYR A 96 -8.84 4.15 -4.20
C TYR A 96 -10.30 3.86 -3.86
N SER A 97 -11.11 4.89 -3.58
CA SER A 97 -12.54 4.73 -3.29
C SER A 97 -13.30 4.06 -4.43
N ASP A 98 -12.82 4.24 -5.66
CA ASP A 98 -13.53 3.78 -6.86
C ASP A 98 -13.23 2.31 -7.19
N GLU A 99 -12.17 1.75 -6.59
CA GLU A 99 -11.87 0.30 -6.63
C GLU A 99 -12.62 -0.49 -5.54
N ILE A 100 -13.65 0.14 -4.94
CA ILE A 100 -14.52 -0.42 -3.91
C ILE A 100 -15.85 -0.92 -4.50
N ASN A 101 -16.08 -0.77 -5.81
CA ASN A 101 -17.30 -1.26 -6.48
C ASN A 101 -17.15 -2.66 -7.07
#